data_AF-A0A7S1SI82-F1
#
_entry.id   AF-A0A7S1SI82-F1
#
_cell.length_a   1.000
_cell.length_b   1.000
_cell.length_c   1.000
_cell.angle_alpha   90.00
_cell.angle_beta   90.00
_cell.angle_gamma   90.00
#
_symmetry.space_group_name_H-M   'P 1'
#
loop_
_entity.id
_entity.type
_entity.pdbx_description
1 polymer ?
#
loop_
_entity_poly.entity_id
_entity_poly.type
_entity_poly.pdbx_seq_one_letter_code
_entity_poly.pdbx_strand_id
1 'polypeptide(L)'
;QSSQGIVLTEFGSDSWQIIPAENLVAAFQSSQAEVLATCRGASDARLMLGALELGTSGIVLETEDPSEVRALSSFLRERSFEGSKIELEAATVTTVKPVGMGDRVCVDTCSLLVPGEGLLVGNFARALFLVHSECAESSYISSRPFRVNAGPVHAYTQSVEGKTAYLSELSSGSQVMVVDALGRARSAIVGRLKVEVRPLVLVEAATKDGKTHSILLQNA
;
A
#
# COMPACT_ATOMS: atom_id res chain seq x y z
N GLN A 1 19.79 -13.89 -37.67
CA GLN A 1 20.34 -12.71 -36.97
C GLN A 1 19.28 -12.25 -35.99
N SER A 2 19.49 -12.39 -34.68
CA SER A 2 18.54 -11.84 -33.70
C SER A 2 18.77 -10.34 -33.61
N SER A 3 18.00 -9.57 -34.37
CA SER A 3 17.96 -8.13 -34.23
C SER A 3 17.35 -7.79 -32.87
N GLN A 4 18.16 -7.22 -31.97
CA GLN A 4 17.65 -6.42 -30.86
C GLN A 4 16.94 -5.20 -31.45
N GLY A 5 15.70 -4.96 -31.04
CA GLY A 5 14.88 -3.88 -31.60
C GLY A 5 13.68 -3.60 -30.73
N ILE A 6 13.13 -2.39 -30.85
CA ILE A 6 11.91 -1.98 -30.16
C ILE A 6 10.76 -2.06 -31.16
N VAL A 7 9.69 -2.76 -30.78
CA VAL A 7 8.42 -2.78 -31.53
C VAL A 7 7.44 -1.88 -30.80
N LEU A 8 7.08 -0.76 -31.43
CA LEU A 8 6.02 0.12 -30.95
C LEU A 8 4.69 -0.32 -31.55
N THR A 9 3.68 -0.51 -30.70
CA THR A 9 2.33 -0.83 -31.13
C THR A 9 1.36 0.27 -30.68
N GLU A 10 0.60 0.82 -31.62
CA GLU A 10 -0.48 1.76 -31.34
C GLU A 10 -1.82 1.00 -31.28
N PHE A 11 -2.58 1.20 -30.20
CA PHE A 11 -3.94 0.69 -30.09
C PHE A 11 -4.92 1.82 -30.45
N GLY A 12 -5.69 1.65 -31.53
CA GLY A 12 -6.62 2.66 -32.03
C GLY A 12 -7.81 2.92 -31.10
N SER A 13 -8.39 4.13 -31.17
CA SER A 13 -9.42 4.66 -30.26
C SER A 13 -10.84 4.15 -30.48
N ASP A 14 -11.08 3.36 -31.53
CA ASP A 14 -12.41 2.86 -31.82
C ASP A 14 -12.68 1.57 -31.05
N SER A 15 -13.81 1.58 -30.36
CA SER A 15 -14.32 0.61 -29.39
C SER A 15 -14.41 -0.83 -29.93
N TRP A 16 -13.27 -1.51 -30.10
CA TRP A 16 -13.12 -2.98 -30.13
C TRP A 16 -11.69 -3.41 -30.52
N GLN A 17 -10.66 -3.11 -29.71
CA GLN A 17 -9.32 -3.66 -29.98
C GLN A 17 -8.56 -4.04 -28.72
N ILE A 18 -9.11 -5.00 -27.95
CA ILE A 18 -8.23 -6.02 -27.40
C ILE A 18 -7.91 -6.96 -28.57
N ILE A 19 -7.00 -6.57 -29.46
CA ILE A 19 -6.07 -7.59 -29.97
C ILE A 19 -5.28 -7.91 -28.71
N PRO A 20 -5.45 -9.10 -28.10
CA PRO A 20 -4.88 -9.31 -26.78
C PRO A 20 -3.39 -9.06 -26.92
N ALA A 21 -2.84 -8.17 -26.10
CA ALA A 21 -1.41 -7.87 -26.11
C ALA A 21 -0.61 -9.19 -26.12
N GLU A 22 -1.16 -10.24 -25.49
CA GLU A 22 -0.81 -11.65 -25.56
C GLU A 22 -0.46 -12.17 -26.98
N ASN A 23 -1.21 -11.82 -28.03
CA ASN A 23 -0.93 -12.26 -29.41
C ASN A 23 0.34 -11.60 -29.98
N LEU A 24 0.55 -10.32 -29.70
CA LEU A 24 1.76 -9.59 -30.09
C LEU A 24 2.95 -10.11 -29.28
N VAL A 25 2.78 -10.29 -27.97
CA VAL A 25 3.75 -10.93 -27.08
C VAL A 25 4.13 -12.30 -27.62
N ALA A 26 3.17 -13.17 -27.95
CA ALA A 26 3.42 -14.50 -28.49
C ALA A 26 4.17 -14.45 -29.83
N ALA A 27 3.84 -13.52 -30.72
CA ALA A 27 4.52 -13.34 -32.00
C ALA A 27 6.00 -12.94 -31.84
N PHE A 28 6.34 -12.21 -30.78
CA PHE A 28 7.69 -11.74 -30.50
C PHE A 28 8.40 -12.50 -29.36
N GLN A 29 7.76 -13.50 -28.75
CA GLN A 29 8.28 -14.28 -27.62
C GLN A 29 9.58 -15.04 -27.95
N SER A 30 9.76 -15.41 -29.22
CA SER A 30 10.98 -16.08 -29.73
C SER A 30 12.04 -15.10 -30.24
N SER A 31 11.80 -13.79 -30.14
CA SER A 31 12.71 -12.72 -30.54
C SER A 31 13.32 -12.03 -29.31
N GLN A 32 14.45 -11.34 -29.49
CA GLN A 32 15.00 -10.43 -28.47
C GLN A 32 14.41 -9.01 -28.57
N ALA A 33 13.27 -8.85 -29.26
CA ALA A 33 12.66 -7.54 -29.43
C ALA A 33 11.82 -7.16 -28.19
N GLU A 34 11.94 -5.91 -27.76
CA GLU A 34 11.11 -5.35 -26.69
C GLU A 34 9.82 -4.80 -27.31
N VAL A 35 8.68 -5.34 -26.89
CA VAL A 35 7.37 -4.84 -27.32
C VAL A 35 6.94 -3.76 -26.34
N LEU A 36 6.77 -2.53 -26.82
CA LEU A 36 6.25 -1.41 -26.05
C LEU A 36 4.89 -0.97 -26.61
N ALA A 37 3.90 -0.84 -25.72
CA ALA A 37 2.57 -0.39 -26.09
C ALA A 37 2.47 1.15 -25.97
N THR A 38 2.03 1.82 -27.03
CA THR A 38 1.79 3.27 -27.02
C THR A 38 0.41 3.58 -26.47
N CYS A 39 0.34 4.55 -25.54
CA CYS A 39 -0.89 5.06 -24.94
C CYS A 39 -0.87 6.59 -24.88
N ARG A 40 -2.05 7.22 -24.89
CA ARG A 40 -2.18 8.70 -24.92
C ARG A 40 -2.49 9.35 -23.56
N GLY A 41 -2.72 8.54 -22.53
CA GLY A 41 -3.02 9.02 -21.18
C GLY A 41 -2.71 8.00 -20.10
N ALA A 42 -2.62 8.47 -18.86
CA ALA A 42 -2.24 7.68 -17.69
C ALA A 42 -3.28 6.60 -17.33
N SER A 43 -4.55 6.81 -17.65
CA SER A 43 -5.61 5.81 -17.46
C SER A 43 -5.40 4.59 -18.36
N ASP A 44 -5.13 4.82 -19.64
CA ASP A 44 -4.87 3.75 -20.61
C ASP A 44 -3.55 3.04 -20.28
N ALA A 45 -2.53 3.81 -19.90
CA ALA A 45 -1.27 3.29 -19.40
C ALA A 45 -1.46 2.35 -18.20
N ARG A 46 -2.32 2.71 -17.25
CA ARG A 46 -2.69 1.86 -16.09
C ARG A 46 -3.33 0.55 -16.54
N LEU A 47 -4.33 0.63 -17.43
CA LEU A 47 -5.04 -0.53 -17.93
C LEU A 47 -4.11 -1.48 -18.68
N MET A 48 -3.26 -0.94 -19.56
CA MET A 48 -2.24 -1.70 -20.26
C MET A 48 -1.30 -2.33 -19.24
N LEU A 49 -0.61 -1.55 -18.40
CA LEU A 49 0.32 -2.09 -17.41
C LEU A 49 -0.30 -3.17 -16.51
N GLY A 50 -1.58 -3.06 -16.14
CA GLY A 50 -2.30 -4.10 -15.39
C GLY A 50 -2.59 -5.38 -16.19
N ALA A 51 -2.95 -5.25 -17.48
CA ALA A 51 -3.11 -6.39 -18.38
C ALA A 51 -1.77 -7.06 -18.75
N LEU A 52 -0.66 -6.34 -18.60
CA LEU A 52 0.67 -6.73 -19.07
C LEU A 52 1.46 -7.65 -18.11
N GLU A 53 0.81 -8.26 -17.12
CA GLU A 53 1.43 -9.30 -16.27
C GLU A 53 1.92 -10.54 -17.05
N LEU A 54 1.65 -10.63 -18.37
CA LEU A 54 1.96 -11.77 -19.22
C LEU A 54 2.81 -11.48 -20.49
N GLY A 55 3.39 -10.29 -20.70
CA GLY A 55 4.62 -10.23 -21.54
C GLY A 55 4.93 -9.08 -22.52
N THR A 56 4.44 -7.84 -22.39
CA THR A 56 5.15 -6.71 -23.06
C THR A 56 6.25 -6.17 -22.16
N SER A 57 7.30 -5.62 -22.76
CA SER A 57 8.45 -5.06 -22.05
C SER A 57 8.15 -3.70 -21.38
N GLY A 58 7.09 -3.00 -21.80
CA GLY A 58 6.70 -1.70 -21.21
C GLY A 58 5.67 -0.94 -22.04
N ILE A 59 5.55 0.36 -21.76
CA ILE A 59 4.64 1.28 -22.46
C ILE A 59 5.36 2.56 -22.90
N VAL A 60 4.82 3.26 -23.89
CA VAL A 60 5.21 4.61 -24.32
C VAL A 60 4.01 5.54 -24.10
N LEU A 61 4.17 6.54 -23.23
CA LEU A 61 3.17 7.59 -23.05
C LEU A 61 3.40 8.70 -24.07
N GLU A 62 2.54 8.79 -25.08
CA GLU A 62 2.51 9.86 -26.07
C GLU A 62 1.55 10.96 -25.60
N THR A 63 2.09 12.04 -25.01
CA THR A 63 1.28 13.16 -24.53
C THR A 63 2.06 14.47 -24.57
N GLU A 64 1.35 15.57 -24.83
CA GLU A 64 1.86 16.93 -24.67
C GLU A 64 1.47 17.54 -23.31
N ASP A 65 0.62 16.87 -22.51
CA ASP A 65 0.19 17.35 -21.19
C ASP A 65 1.11 16.80 -20.07
N PRO A 66 1.87 17.67 -19.37
CA PRO A 66 2.68 17.25 -18.24
C PRO A 66 1.89 16.65 -17.06
N SER A 67 0.57 16.87 -17.00
CA SER A 67 -0.30 16.30 -15.96
C SER A 67 -0.41 14.77 -16.07
N GLU A 68 -0.50 14.25 -17.29
CA GLU A 68 -0.53 12.82 -17.60
C GLU A 68 0.79 12.13 -17.22
N VAL A 69 1.92 12.80 -17.49
CA VAL A 69 3.24 12.32 -17.07
C VAL A 69 3.32 12.19 -15.55
N ARG A 70 2.82 13.19 -14.81
CA ARG A 70 2.79 13.15 -13.34
C ARG A 70 1.89 12.03 -12.81
N ALA A 71 0.70 11.87 -13.40
CA ALA A 71 -0.25 10.83 -13.02
C ALA A 71 0.32 9.42 -13.23
N LEU A 72 0.94 9.17 -14.41
CA LEU A 72 1.60 7.90 -14.68
C LEU A 72 2.81 7.66 -13.77
N SER A 73 3.62 8.70 -13.52
CA SER A 73 4.75 8.61 -12.59
C SER A 73 4.31 8.22 -11.18
N SER A 74 3.22 8.80 -10.67
CA SER A 74 2.65 8.41 -9.37
C SER A 74 2.15 6.97 -9.37
N PHE A 75 1.46 6.53 -10.43
CA PHE A 75 1.05 5.13 -10.55
C PHE A 75 2.24 4.16 -10.55
N LEU A 76 3.31 4.45 -11.30
CA LEU A 76 4.50 3.60 -11.35
C LEU A 76 5.21 3.55 -9.99
N ARG A 77 5.22 4.65 -9.23
CA ARG A 77 5.70 4.68 -7.85
C ARG A 77 4.83 3.85 -6.91
N GLU A 78 3.51 3.93 -7.04
CA GLU A 78 2.58 3.08 -6.27
C GLU A 78 2.82 1.59 -6.58
N ARG A 79 3.06 1.24 -7.84
CA ARG A 79 3.30 -0.14 -8.25
C ARG A 79 4.67 -0.66 -7.81
N SER A 80 5.72 0.15 -7.91
CA SER A 80 7.06 -0.23 -7.43
C SER A 80 7.13 -0.32 -5.90
N PHE A 81 6.15 0.29 -5.21
CA PHE A 81 5.99 0.18 -3.78
C PHE A 81 5.49 -1.21 -3.33
N GLU A 82 4.74 -1.93 -4.17
CA GLU A 82 4.32 -3.31 -3.88
C GLU A 82 5.54 -4.25 -3.81
N GLY A 83 5.74 -4.87 -2.64
CA GLY A 83 6.91 -5.71 -2.38
C GLY A 83 8.14 -4.95 -1.90
N SER A 84 8.02 -3.63 -1.66
CA SER A 84 9.07 -2.88 -0.97
C SER A 84 9.30 -3.42 0.44
N LYS A 85 10.53 -3.25 0.95
CA LYS A 85 10.92 -3.72 2.27
C LYS A 85 11.20 -2.54 3.18
N ILE A 86 10.43 -2.46 4.26
CA ILE A 86 10.63 -1.54 5.37
C ILE A 86 11.57 -2.20 6.38
N GLU A 87 12.59 -1.46 6.82
CA GLU A 87 13.45 -1.93 7.91
C GLU A 87 12.70 -1.75 9.23
N LEU A 88 12.35 -2.88 9.85
CA LEU A 88 11.75 -2.90 11.19
C LEU A 88 12.84 -3.13 12.23
N GLU A 89 12.81 -2.35 13.30
CA GLU A 89 13.61 -2.57 14.50
C GLU A 89 12.74 -3.13 15.62
N ALA A 90 13.23 -4.15 16.32
CA ALA A 90 12.58 -4.64 17.53
C ALA A 90 12.81 -3.66 18.70
N ALA A 91 11.72 -3.26 19.37
CA ALA A 91 11.77 -2.47 20.60
C ALA A 91 11.23 -3.28 21.78
N THR A 92 11.78 -3.05 22.97
CA THR A 92 11.33 -3.69 24.21
C THR A 92 10.29 -2.81 24.88
N VAL A 93 9.08 -3.34 25.10
CA VAL A 93 8.03 -2.62 25.86
C VAL A 93 8.50 -2.43 27.30
N THR A 94 8.59 -1.17 27.74
CA THR A 94 9.01 -0.79 29.09
C THR A 94 7.84 -0.43 29.98
N THR A 95 6.76 0.08 29.38
CA THR A 95 5.58 0.56 30.12
C THR A 95 4.31 0.20 29.36
N VAL A 96 3.29 -0.26 30.08
CA VAL A 96 1.90 -0.34 29.62
C VAL A 96 1.02 0.28 30.71
N LYS A 97 0.37 1.41 30.41
CA LYS A 97 -0.40 2.17 31.39
C LYS A 97 -1.78 2.58 30.83
N PRO A 98 -2.89 2.24 31.50
CA PRO A 98 -4.20 2.78 31.15
C PRO A 98 -4.22 4.32 31.29
N VAL A 99 -4.76 5.03 30.31
CA VAL A 99 -4.78 6.51 30.30
C VAL A 99 -6.19 7.11 30.21
N GLY A 100 -7.22 6.27 30.23
CA GLY A 100 -8.63 6.71 30.20
C GLY A 100 -9.28 6.52 28.84
N MET A 101 -10.38 7.23 28.61
CA MET A 101 -11.18 7.12 27.38
C MET A 101 -10.66 8.07 26.30
N GLY A 102 -10.70 7.66 25.04
CA GLY A 102 -10.42 8.53 23.90
C GLY A 102 -11.03 8.02 22.60
N ASP A 103 -11.11 8.91 21.61
CA ASP A 103 -11.57 8.58 20.26
C ASP A 103 -10.49 7.76 19.53
N ARG A 104 -10.78 6.48 19.28
CA ARG A 104 -9.92 5.60 18.50
C ARG A 104 -10.45 5.43 17.09
N VAL A 105 -9.54 5.20 16.15
CA VAL A 105 -9.82 4.88 14.75
C VAL A 105 -9.55 3.40 14.51
N CYS A 106 -10.56 2.67 14.05
CA CYS A 106 -10.37 1.37 13.40
C CYS A 106 -10.33 1.58 11.89
N VAL A 107 -9.31 1.05 11.23
CA VAL A 107 -9.17 1.10 9.77
C VAL A 107 -9.63 -0.23 9.20
N ASP A 108 -10.74 -0.21 8.47
CA ASP A 108 -11.22 -1.33 7.69
C ASP A 108 -10.74 -1.18 6.26
N THR A 109 -9.97 -2.15 5.78
CA THR A 109 -9.43 -2.20 4.43
C THR A 109 -10.37 -2.93 3.48
N CYS A 110 -10.25 -2.67 2.18
CA CYS A 110 -10.93 -3.39 1.11
C CYS A 110 -10.18 -4.68 0.70
N SER A 111 -9.21 -5.12 1.49
CA SER A 111 -8.39 -6.30 1.23
C SER A 111 -8.35 -7.18 2.47
N LEU A 112 -8.16 -8.47 2.26
CA LEU A 112 -7.86 -9.34 3.39
C LEU A 112 -6.41 -9.13 3.84
N LEU A 113 -6.23 -9.10 5.15
CA LEU A 113 -4.96 -9.10 5.84
C LEU A 113 -4.67 -10.52 6.33
N VAL A 114 -3.40 -10.90 6.36
CA VAL A 114 -2.96 -12.19 6.90
C VAL A 114 -2.31 -12.01 8.27
N PRO A 115 -2.22 -13.07 9.11
CA PRO A 115 -1.56 -12.97 10.40
C PRO A 115 -0.14 -12.39 10.30
N GLY A 116 0.14 -11.38 11.12
CA GLY A 116 1.40 -10.63 11.10
C GLY A 116 1.38 -9.39 10.21
N GLU A 117 0.34 -9.19 9.40
CA GLU A 117 0.11 -7.92 8.70
C GLU A 117 -0.61 -6.91 9.59
N GLY A 118 -0.26 -5.64 9.39
CA GLY A 118 -0.80 -4.53 10.13
C GLY A 118 -0.52 -3.18 9.47
N LEU A 119 -0.74 -2.11 10.22
CA LEU A 119 -0.40 -0.76 9.82
C LEU A 119 0.73 -0.22 10.71
N LEU A 120 1.58 0.61 10.13
CA LEU A 120 2.57 1.39 10.90
C LEU A 120 1.89 2.62 11.47
N VAL A 121 1.74 2.68 12.80
CA VAL A 121 1.04 3.75 13.52
C VAL A 121 1.90 4.31 14.65
N GLY A 122 1.86 5.60 14.93
CA GLY A 122 2.64 6.16 16.05
C GLY A 122 2.18 7.54 16.50
N ASN A 123 2.56 7.93 17.71
CA ASN A 123 2.29 9.29 18.21
C ASN A 123 3.06 10.37 17.42
N PHE A 124 4.19 9.99 16.81
CA PHE A 124 5.01 10.86 15.99
C PHE A 124 5.39 10.14 14.69
N ALA A 125 5.40 10.86 13.57
CA ALA A 125 5.82 10.32 12.27
C ALA A 125 7.24 9.70 12.27
N ARG A 126 8.12 10.15 13.18
CA ARG A 126 9.50 9.64 13.32
C ARG A 126 9.61 8.24 13.95
N ALA A 127 8.53 7.72 14.55
CA ALA A 127 8.53 6.44 15.25
C ALA A 127 7.15 5.79 15.16
N LEU A 128 7.01 4.85 14.22
CA LEU A 128 5.78 4.10 14.00
C LEU A 128 5.97 2.66 14.50
N PHE A 129 4.92 2.12 15.08
CA PHE A 129 4.81 0.76 15.58
C PHE A 129 3.97 -0.07 14.62
N LEU A 130 4.36 -1.31 14.41
CA LEU A 130 3.56 -2.25 13.63
C LEU A 130 2.35 -2.71 14.46
N VAL A 131 1.17 -2.15 14.19
CA VAL A 131 -0.09 -2.50 14.84
C VAL A 131 -0.78 -3.57 14.01
N HIS A 132 -0.79 -4.80 14.53
CA HIS A 132 -1.34 -5.95 13.82
C HIS A 132 -2.86 -5.85 13.63
N SER A 133 -3.32 -6.48 12.57
CA SER A 133 -4.73 -6.68 12.26
C SER A 133 -5.45 -7.64 13.21
N GLU A 134 -6.78 -7.58 13.24
CA GLU A 134 -7.68 -8.53 13.92
C GLU A 134 -7.75 -9.89 13.19
N CYS A 135 -6.63 -10.39 12.67
CA CYS A 135 -6.55 -11.70 12.02
C CYS A 135 -6.50 -12.86 13.02
N ALA A 136 -6.03 -12.63 14.25
CA ALA A 136 -5.94 -13.67 15.26
C ALA A 136 -7.33 -14.02 15.79
N GLU A 137 -7.75 -15.26 15.59
CA GLU A 137 -8.94 -15.80 16.25
C GLU A 137 -8.65 -16.06 17.73
N SER A 138 -9.61 -15.70 18.58
CA SER A 138 -9.62 -16.11 19.98
C SER A 138 -10.96 -16.77 20.29
N SER A 139 -11.04 -17.50 21.41
CA SER A 139 -12.29 -18.14 21.87
C SER A 139 -13.44 -17.16 22.12
N TYR A 140 -13.19 -15.85 22.13
CA TYR A 140 -14.15 -14.81 22.50
C TYR A 140 -14.49 -13.86 21.35
N ILE A 141 -13.66 -13.78 20.31
CA ILE A 141 -13.78 -12.78 19.24
C ILE A 141 -13.47 -13.44 17.89
N SER A 142 -14.45 -13.39 16.98
CA SER A 142 -14.26 -13.80 15.59
C SER A 142 -13.25 -12.88 14.89
N SER A 143 -12.39 -13.48 14.07
CA SER A 143 -11.43 -12.72 13.27
C SER A 143 -12.14 -11.71 12.35
N ARG A 144 -11.50 -10.56 12.17
CA ARG A 144 -11.83 -9.58 11.14
C ARG A 144 -10.56 -9.30 10.36
N PRO A 145 -10.19 -10.19 9.43
CA PRO A 145 -8.95 -10.12 8.67
C PRO A 145 -9.01 -9.02 7.58
N PHE A 146 -9.54 -7.86 7.93
CA PHE A 146 -9.59 -6.64 7.13
C PHE A 146 -9.49 -5.39 8.04
N ARG A 147 -9.52 -5.57 9.38
CA ARG A 147 -9.58 -4.50 10.38
C ARG A 147 -8.27 -4.39 11.14
N VAL A 148 -7.82 -3.14 11.34
CA VAL A 148 -6.76 -2.78 12.27
C VAL A 148 -7.31 -1.79 13.30
N ASN A 149 -7.19 -2.11 14.59
CA ASN A 149 -7.49 -1.17 15.67
C ASN A 149 -6.32 -0.20 15.85
N ALA A 150 -6.17 0.73 14.91
CA ALA A 150 -4.94 1.46 14.65
C ALA A 150 -4.45 2.31 15.82
N GLY A 151 -5.32 3.11 16.43
CA GLY A 151 -4.92 4.02 17.51
C GLY A 151 -5.87 5.22 17.67
N PRO A 152 -5.52 6.23 18.47
CA PRO A 152 -6.30 7.45 18.62
C PRO A 152 -6.29 8.32 17.35
N VAL A 153 -7.28 9.19 17.21
CA VAL A 153 -7.45 10.07 16.03
C VAL A 153 -6.21 10.88 15.63
N HIS A 154 -5.37 11.29 16.59
CA HIS A 154 -4.16 12.08 16.34
C HIS A 154 -2.94 11.25 15.92
N ALA A 155 -3.00 9.92 15.96
CA ALA A 155 -1.84 9.11 15.64
C ALA A 155 -1.52 9.21 14.15
N TYR A 156 -0.23 9.21 13.83
CA TYR A 156 0.26 9.13 12.47
C TYR A 156 0.14 7.69 11.97
N THR A 157 -0.14 7.54 10.68
CA THR A 157 -0.01 6.28 9.96
C THR A 157 0.83 6.48 8.71
N GLN A 158 1.53 5.43 8.30
CA GLN A 158 2.23 5.44 7.04
C GLN A 158 1.24 5.30 5.86
N SER A 159 1.28 6.25 4.95
CA SER A 159 0.59 6.21 3.66
C SER A 159 1.56 5.71 2.56
N VAL A 160 1.03 5.51 1.36
CA VAL A 160 1.83 5.18 0.17
C VAL A 160 2.82 6.31 -0.16
N GLU A 161 3.85 6.00 -0.96
CA GLU A 161 4.92 6.93 -1.36
C GLU A 161 5.76 7.53 -0.21
N GLY A 162 5.84 6.86 0.94
CA GLY A 162 6.67 7.32 2.06
C GLY A 162 6.10 8.54 2.82
N LYS A 163 4.86 8.95 2.53
CA LYS A 163 4.17 10.03 3.25
C LYS A 163 3.51 9.50 4.51
N THR A 164 3.36 10.35 5.52
CA THR A 164 2.54 10.06 6.71
C THR A 164 1.25 10.90 6.69
N ALA A 165 0.17 10.36 7.23
CA ALA A 165 -1.09 11.07 7.45
C ALA A 165 -1.55 10.86 8.90
N TYR A 166 -2.39 11.75 9.42
CA TYR A 166 -3.11 11.44 10.65
C TYR A 166 -4.21 10.42 10.40
N LEU A 167 -4.48 9.54 11.36
CA LEU A 167 -5.59 8.58 11.27
C LEU A 167 -6.94 9.29 11.06
N SER A 168 -7.11 10.50 11.60
CA SER A 168 -8.30 11.34 11.38
C SER A 168 -8.45 11.91 9.97
N GLU A 169 -7.37 11.95 9.19
CA GLU A 169 -7.38 12.50 7.82
C GLU A 169 -7.66 11.44 6.76
N LEU A 170 -7.56 10.17 7.13
CA LEU A 170 -7.95 9.09 6.23
C LEU A 170 -9.44 9.20 5.90
N SER A 171 -9.82 8.63 4.76
CA SER A 171 -11.20 8.51 4.31
C SER A 171 -11.38 7.24 3.47
N SER A 172 -12.62 6.85 3.20
CA SER A 172 -12.90 5.77 2.25
C SER A 172 -12.27 6.11 0.89
N GLY A 173 -11.55 5.14 0.30
CA GLY A 173 -10.77 5.34 -0.92
C GLY A 173 -9.33 5.82 -0.69
N SER A 174 -8.97 6.23 0.53
CA SER A 174 -7.56 6.48 0.88
C SER A 174 -6.73 5.21 0.73
N GLN A 175 -5.45 5.34 0.42
CA GLN A 175 -4.51 4.23 0.44
C GLN A 175 -3.68 4.27 1.72
N VAL A 176 -3.47 3.09 2.32
CA VAL A 176 -2.60 2.90 3.48
C VAL A 176 -1.54 1.86 3.16
N MET A 177 -0.41 1.96 3.86
CA MET A 177 0.67 0.98 3.76
C MET A 177 0.42 -0.16 4.75
N VAL A 178 0.18 -1.36 4.23
CA VAL A 178 0.16 -2.60 4.99
C VAL A 178 1.57 -3.16 5.05
N VAL A 179 2.02 -3.53 6.23
CA VAL A 179 3.37 -4.07 6.47
C VAL A 179 3.24 -5.37 7.26
N ASP A 180 4.05 -6.37 6.93
CA ASP A 180 4.16 -7.61 7.70
C ASP A 180 5.33 -7.60 8.69
N ALA A 181 5.38 -8.61 9.57
CA ALA A 181 6.45 -8.76 10.57
C ALA A 181 7.88 -8.92 9.98
N LEU A 182 8.03 -9.17 8.68
CA LEU A 182 9.30 -9.23 7.96
C LEU A 182 9.65 -7.91 7.25
N GLY A 183 8.77 -6.90 7.38
CA GLY A 183 8.90 -5.60 6.75
C GLY A 183 8.44 -5.55 5.30
N ARG A 184 7.83 -6.62 4.75
CA ARG A 184 7.29 -6.57 3.39
C ARG A 184 6.06 -5.66 3.38
N ALA A 185 6.04 -4.72 2.46
CA ALA A 185 4.99 -3.72 2.37
C ALA A 185 4.21 -3.81 1.06
N ARG A 186 2.92 -3.47 1.16
CA ARG A 186 2.00 -3.35 0.04
C ARG A 186 0.96 -2.28 0.34
N SER A 187 0.31 -1.74 -0.68
CA SER A 187 -0.82 -0.84 -0.49
C SER A 187 -2.11 -1.61 -0.19
N ALA A 188 -3.00 -0.99 0.59
CA ALA A 188 -4.40 -1.40 0.69
C ALA A 188 -5.31 -0.18 0.65
N ILE A 189 -6.48 -0.33 0.03
CA ILE A 189 -7.51 0.72 0.02
C ILE A 189 -8.27 0.66 1.35
N VAL A 190 -8.50 1.82 1.95
CA VAL A 190 -9.39 1.98 3.10
C VAL A 190 -10.83 1.92 2.61
N GLY A 191 -11.59 0.95 3.10
CA GLY A 191 -13.03 0.86 2.84
C GLY A 191 -13.83 1.73 3.80
N ARG A 192 -13.51 1.66 5.09
CA ARG A 192 -14.23 2.38 6.15
C ARG A 192 -13.30 2.75 7.30
N LEU A 193 -13.56 3.91 7.90
CA LEU A 193 -13.02 4.27 9.20
C LEU A 193 -14.12 4.21 10.24
N LYS A 194 -13.83 3.59 11.38
CA LYS A 194 -14.73 3.56 12.53
C LYS A 194 -14.08 4.33 13.67
N VAL A 195 -14.61 5.51 13.96
CA VAL A 195 -14.21 6.30 15.13
C VAL A 195 -15.14 5.97 16.30
N GLU A 196 -14.59 5.57 17.44
CA GLU A 196 -15.37 5.27 18.64
C GLU A 196 -14.60 5.57 19.93
N VAL A 197 -15.32 5.95 20.98
CA VAL A 197 -14.74 6.25 22.30
C VAL A 197 -14.46 4.95 23.05
N ARG A 198 -13.19 4.68 23.36
CA ARG A 198 -12.74 3.44 24.00
C ARG A 198 -11.64 3.69 25.03
N PRO A 199 -11.45 2.80 26.02
CA PRO A 199 -10.29 2.88 26.90
C PRO A 199 -8.98 2.72 26.11
N LEU A 200 -8.03 3.61 26.36
CA LEU A 200 -6.71 3.62 25.75
C LEU A 200 -5.63 3.22 26.76
N VAL A 201 -4.56 2.63 26.23
CA VAL A 201 -3.31 2.34 26.95
C VAL A 201 -2.16 3.10 26.30
N LEU A 202 -1.33 3.72 27.12
CA LEU A 202 0.00 4.19 26.74
C LEU A 202 0.95 3.01 26.76
N VAL A 203 1.58 2.76 25.63
CA VAL A 203 2.69 1.82 25.50
C VAL A 203 3.96 2.62 25.27
N GLU A 204 4.97 2.40 26.10
CA GLU A 204 6.33 2.92 25.88
C GLU A 204 7.24 1.75 25.56
N ALA A 205 8.13 1.94 24.58
CA ALA A 205 9.11 0.94 24.20
C ALA A 205 10.47 1.58 23.94
N ALA A 206 11.52 0.86 24.31
CA ALA A 206 12.91 1.25 24.11
C ALA A 206 13.54 0.47 22.95
N THR A 207 14.18 1.17 22.03
CA THR A 207 15.02 0.61 20.95
C THR A 207 16.39 0.21 21.48
N LYS A 208 17.19 -0.50 20.68
CA LYS A 208 18.51 -1.01 21.11
C LYS A 208 19.50 0.11 21.47
N ASP A 209 19.33 1.28 20.88
CA ASP A 209 20.12 2.48 21.17
C ASP A 209 19.68 3.24 22.43
N GLY A 210 18.68 2.71 23.16
CA GLY A 210 18.17 3.27 24.41
C GLY A 210 17.19 4.42 24.24
N LYS A 211 16.77 4.76 23.02
CA LYS A 211 15.72 5.76 22.80
C LYS A 211 14.35 5.18 23.16
N THR A 212 13.56 5.97 23.87
CA THR A 212 12.18 5.61 24.22
C THR A 212 11.20 6.26 23.26
N HIS A 213 10.30 5.44 22.73
CA HIS A 213 9.19 5.84 21.88
C HIS A 213 7.87 5.43 22.52
N SER A 214 6.79 6.11 22.17
CA SER A 214 5.48 5.81 22.71
C SER A 214 4.38 5.80 21.66
N ILE A 215 3.36 5.01 21.95
CA ILE A 215 2.12 4.91 21.18
C ILE A 215 0.94 4.77 22.14
N LEU A 216 -0.19 5.35 21.75
CA LEU A 216 -1.48 5.09 22.39
C LEU A 216 -2.23 4.05 21.57
N LEU A 217 -2.66 2.97 22.22
CA LEU A 217 -3.40 1.87 21.61
C LEU A 217 -4.71 1.63 22.34
N GLN A 218 -5.60 0.88 21.71
CA GLN A 218 -6.77 0.34 22.39
C GLN A 218 -6.33 -0.60 23.52
N ASN A 219 -6.99 -0.50 24.67
CA ASN A 219 -6.98 -1.58 25.66
C ASN A 219 -7.82 -2.75 25.11
N ALA A 220 -7.17 -3.82 24.66
CA ALA A 220 -7.82 -4.98 24.04
C ALA A 220 -8.37 -5.95 25.08
#